data_AF-A0A453NE11-F1
#
_entry.id   AF-A0A453NE11-F1
#
_cell.length_a   1.000
_cell.length_b   1.000
_cell.length_c   1.000
_cell.angle_alpha   90.00
_cell.angle_beta   90.00
_cell.angle_gamma   90.00
#
_symmetry.space_group_name_H-M   'P 1'
#
loop_
_entity.id
_entity.type
_entity.pdbx_description
1 polymer ?
#
loop_
_entity_poly.entity_id
_entity_poly.type
_entity_poly.pdbx_seq_one_letter_code
_entity_poly.pdbx_strand_id
1 'polypeptide(L)'
;LGFGEFAAAMQLVSLAQAGNEITQDSLKREDLSSLDPPEMKGLDELLARSMAIVNVVRPQENGTPQVQAPSTNSWFSSKSAKKIQTPLTAVTSVIDGLKRLYIEKLKPLEVAYRFNDFASPLLTNSDFDAKPMVMLLGQYSTGKTTFIKHLLKSNFPGAHIGPEPTTDRFVVVMSGSDERTVPGNTIAVQADMPFNGLTTFGGAFLSKFECSQMPHPVSIN
;
A
#
# COMPACT_ATOMS: atom_id res chain seq x y z
N LEU A 1 -1.68 -16.05 -10.64
CA LEU A 1 -2.67 -17.05 -11.07
C LEU A 1 -3.77 -16.33 -11.82
N GLY A 2 -4.12 -16.80 -13.01
CA GLY A 2 -5.36 -16.42 -13.69
C GLY A 2 -6.59 -16.93 -12.93
N PHE A 3 -7.75 -16.34 -13.20
CA PHE A 3 -9.01 -16.71 -12.55
C PHE A 3 -9.36 -18.20 -12.70
N GLY A 4 -9.11 -18.78 -13.88
CA GLY A 4 -9.36 -20.20 -14.13
C GLY A 4 -8.47 -21.13 -13.30
N GLU A 5 -7.21 -20.77 -13.09
CA GLU A 5 -6.26 -21.55 -12.28
C GLU A 5 -6.64 -21.50 -10.79
N PHE A 6 -7.09 -20.33 -10.32
CA PHE A 6 -7.60 -20.16 -8.97
C PHE A 6 -8.86 -20.99 -8.72
N ALA A 7 -9.82 -20.95 -9.66
CA ALA A 7 -11.05 -21.72 -9.57
C ALA A 7 -10.78 -23.23 -9.53
N ALA A 8 -9.89 -23.72 -10.41
CA ALA A 8 -9.47 -25.11 -10.43
C ALA A 8 -8.81 -25.55 -9.11
N ALA A 9 -7.94 -24.70 -8.53
CA ALA A 9 -7.32 -24.98 -7.25
C ALA A 9 -8.36 -25.10 -6.12
N MET A 10 -9.34 -24.19 -6.06
CA MET A 10 -10.41 -24.21 -5.04
C MET A 10 -11.32 -25.43 -5.18
N GLN A 11 -11.64 -25.84 -6.40
CA GLN A 11 -12.42 -27.06 -6.66
C GLN A 11 -11.66 -28.32 -6.22
N LEU A 12 -10.34 -28.35 -6.41
CA LEU A 12 -9.50 -29.46 -6.00
C LEU A 12 -9.44 -29.59 -4.46
N VAL A 13 -9.39 -28.46 -3.74
CA VAL A 13 -9.49 -28.45 -2.27
C VAL A 13 -10.85 -28.96 -1.81
N SER A 14 -11.94 -28.55 -2.45
CA SER A 14 -13.29 -29.02 -2.12
C SER A 14 -13.44 -30.53 -2.35
N LEU A 15 -12.95 -31.06 -3.48
CA LEU A 15 -12.92 -32.50 -3.76
C LEU A 15 -12.18 -33.29 -2.69
N ALA A 16 -11.02 -32.78 -2.25
CA ALA A 16 -10.22 -33.40 -1.20
C ALA A 16 -10.96 -33.44 0.14
N GLN A 17 -11.69 -32.38 0.48
CA GLN A 17 -12.48 -32.28 1.71
C GLN A 17 -13.73 -33.15 1.69
N ALA A 18 -14.33 -33.36 0.52
CA ALA A 18 -15.42 -34.30 0.31
C ALA A 18 -14.98 -35.78 0.39
N GLY A 19 -13.67 -36.04 0.59
CA GLY A 19 -13.13 -37.39 0.74
C GLY A 19 -12.96 -38.16 -0.57
N ASN A 20 -12.98 -37.46 -1.72
CA ASN A 20 -12.78 -38.06 -3.03
C ASN A 20 -11.28 -38.21 -3.35
N GLU A 21 -10.89 -39.29 -4.03
CA GLU A 21 -9.51 -39.48 -4.48
C GLU A 21 -9.13 -38.47 -5.59
N ILE A 22 -7.98 -37.81 -5.39
CA ILE A 22 -7.45 -36.81 -6.31
C ILE A 22 -6.64 -37.52 -7.40
N THR A 23 -7.28 -37.80 -8.54
CA THR A 23 -6.66 -38.40 -9.72
C THR A 23 -6.66 -37.39 -10.88
N GLN A 24 -5.71 -37.48 -11.82
CA GLN A 24 -5.59 -36.50 -12.92
C GLN A 24 -6.85 -36.36 -13.79
N ASP A 25 -7.74 -37.36 -13.80
CA ASP A 25 -9.01 -37.31 -14.54
C ASP A 25 -10.20 -36.78 -13.71
N SER A 26 -10.04 -36.53 -12.41
CA SER A 26 -11.12 -36.01 -11.53
C SER A 26 -11.53 -34.58 -11.87
N LEU A 27 -10.67 -33.80 -12.54
CA LEU A 27 -10.92 -32.41 -12.94
C LEU A 27 -11.74 -32.26 -14.24
N LYS A 28 -12.02 -33.35 -14.97
CA LYS A 28 -12.76 -33.33 -16.25
C LYS A 28 -14.26 -33.59 -16.09
N ARG A 29 -14.75 -33.84 -14.87
CA ARG A 29 -16.15 -34.16 -14.64
C ARG A 29 -17.00 -32.89 -14.69
N GLU A 30 -18.05 -32.91 -15.52
CA GLU A 30 -19.06 -31.84 -15.66
C GLU A 30 -19.86 -31.57 -14.36
N ASP A 31 -19.64 -32.37 -13.32
CA ASP A 31 -20.38 -32.36 -12.06
C ASP A 31 -19.77 -31.44 -10.97
N LEU A 32 -18.69 -30.70 -11.29
CA LEU A 32 -17.97 -29.83 -10.33
C LEU A 32 -18.72 -28.55 -9.93
N SER A 33 -19.94 -28.35 -10.44
CA SER A 33 -20.82 -27.24 -10.06
C SER A 33 -21.67 -27.52 -8.82
N SER A 34 -21.68 -28.77 -8.34
CA SER A 34 -22.49 -29.23 -7.19
C SER A 34 -21.70 -29.35 -5.88
N LEU A 35 -20.39 -29.07 -5.88
CA LEU A 35 -19.55 -29.21 -4.70
C LEU A 35 -19.64 -27.98 -3.80
N ASP A 36 -19.77 -28.22 -2.49
CA ASP A 36 -19.73 -27.16 -1.49
C ASP A 36 -18.37 -26.44 -1.51
N PRO A 37 -18.34 -25.11 -1.29
CA PRO A 37 -17.10 -24.36 -1.27
C PRO A 37 -16.17 -24.90 -0.17
N PRO A 38 -14.84 -24.92 -0.41
CA PRO A 38 -13.89 -25.50 0.54
C PRO A 38 -13.87 -24.74 1.86
N GLU A 39 -13.95 -25.46 2.97
CA GLU A 39 -13.90 -24.92 4.33
C GLU A 39 -12.44 -24.85 4.83
N MET A 40 -12.00 -23.71 5.36
CA MET A 40 -10.65 -23.58 5.91
C MET A 40 -10.58 -24.10 7.36
N LYS A 41 -10.56 -25.42 7.55
CA LYS A 41 -10.33 -26.03 8.87
C LYS A 41 -8.90 -25.71 9.36
N GLY A 42 -8.78 -25.21 10.59
CA GLY A 42 -7.49 -24.89 11.24
C GLY A 42 -7.04 -23.43 11.11
N LEU A 43 -7.75 -22.60 10.34
CA LEU A 43 -7.47 -21.15 10.31
C LEU A 43 -7.71 -20.49 11.68
N ASP A 44 -8.73 -20.96 12.41
CA ASP A 44 -9.05 -20.48 13.76
C ASP A 44 -7.94 -20.81 14.78
N GLU A 45 -7.29 -21.98 14.66
CA GLU A 45 -6.14 -22.35 15.48
C GLU A 45 -4.91 -21.49 15.18
N LEU A 46 -4.67 -21.17 13.90
CA LEU A 46 -3.59 -20.27 13.50
C LEU A 46 -3.83 -18.84 13.98
N LEU A 47 -5.07 -18.36 13.89
CA LEU A 47 -5.47 -17.07 14.46
C LEU A 47 -5.29 -17.07 15.98
N ALA A 48 -5.72 -18.11 16.68
CA ALA A 48 -5.53 -18.24 18.13
C ALA A 48 -4.04 -18.24 18.53
N ARG A 49 -3.18 -18.94 17.78
CA ARG A 49 -1.72 -18.93 18.01
C ARG A 49 -1.10 -17.56 17.75
N SER A 50 -1.52 -16.86 16.70
CA SER A 50 -1.02 -15.51 16.40
C SER A 50 -1.35 -14.50 17.50
N MET A 51 -2.55 -14.60 18.11
CA MET A 51 -2.96 -13.74 19.22
C MET A 51 -2.18 -14.05 20.51
N ALA A 52 -1.82 -15.32 20.74
CA ALA A 52 -1.00 -15.70 21.89
C ALA A 52 0.42 -15.11 21.82
N ILE A 53 1.00 -15.00 20.63
CA ILE A 53 2.35 -14.42 20.42
C ILE A 53 2.35 -12.91 20.70
N VAL A 54 1.27 -12.19 20.36
CA VAL A 54 1.15 -10.73 20.60
C VAL A 54 1.12 -10.40 22.09
N ASN A 55 0.60 -11.29 22.94
CA ASN A 55 0.54 -11.08 24.39
C ASN A 55 1.87 -11.28 25.12
N VAL A 56 2.86 -11.96 24.51
CA VAL A 56 4.18 -12.21 25.14
C VAL A 56 5.12 -11.00 25.05
N VAL A 57 4.85 -10.03 24.17
CA VAL A 57 5.78 -8.92 23.85
C VAL A 57 5.56 -7.65 24.70
N ARG A 58 4.77 -7.71 25.79
CA ARG A 58 4.67 -6.57 26.74
C ARG A 58 5.56 -6.82 27.98
N PRO A 59 6.60 -6.02 28.24
CA PRO A 59 7.40 -6.15 29.46
C PRO A 59 6.63 -5.70 30.70
N GLN A 60 7.04 -6.30 31.81
CA GLN A 60 6.44 -6.28 33.14
C GLN A 60 6.36 -4.90 33.81
N GLU A 61 5.31 -4.71 34.64
CA GLU A 61 5.37 -3.93 35.88
C GLU A 61 4.78 -4.73 37.05
N ASN A 62 5.41 -4.57 38.21
CA ASN A 62 5.31 -5.37 39.44
C ASN A 62 4.02 -5.10 40.27
N GLY A 63 3.54 -6.13 40.99
CA GLY A 63 2.73 -5.96 42.21
C GLY A 63 1.78 -7.11 42.59
N THR A 64 2.24 -8.00 43.50
CA THR A 64 1.51 -8.88 44.47
C THR A 64 0.25 -9.71 44.09
N PRO A 65 0.14 -10.97 44.55
CA PRO A 65 -0.92 -11.90 44.13
C PRO A 65 -2.21 -11.75 44.94
N GLN A 66 -3.29 -11.32 44.29
CA GLN A 66 -4.65 -11.45 44.83
C GLN A 66 -5.49 -12.32 43.87
N VAL A 67 -5.86 -13.51 44.35
CA VAL A 67 -6.76 -14.44 43.66
C VAL A 67 -8.15 -13.80 43.61
N GLN A 68 -8.51 -13.25 42.45
CA GLN A 68 -9.88 -12.95 42.07
C GLN A 68 -10.17 -13.66 40.75
N ALA A 69 -11.20 -14.50 40.77
CA ALA A 69 -11.71 -15.17 39.59
C ALA A 69 -12.02 -14.13 38.50
N PRO A 70 -11.48 -14.25 37.28
CA PRO A 70 -11.83 -13.31 36.23
C PRO A 70 -13.26 -13.60 35.78
N SER A 71 -14.12 -12.65 36.11
CA SER A 71 -15.42 -12.39 35.52
C SER A 71 -15.42 -12.67 34.03
N THR A 72 -16.39 -13.46 33.60
CA THR A 72 -16.65 -13.82 32.20
C THR A 72 -16.90 -12.57 31.36
N ASN A 73 -15.87 -12.05 30.69
CA ASN A 73 -16.07 -11.12 29.60
C ASN A 73 -16.56 -11.90 28.39
N SER A 74 -17.89 -11.94 28.26
CA SER A 74 -18.61 -12.29 27.04
C SER A 74 -18.19 -11.35 25.91
N TRP A 75 -17.12 -11.71 25.18
CA TRP A 75 -16.61 -10.93 24.04
C TRP A 75 -17.12 -11.42 22.68
N PHE A 76 -17.96 -12.46 22.65
CA PHE A 76 -18.61 -12.89 21.41
C PHE A 76 -20.09 -13.20 21.66
N SER A 77 -20.88 -12.14 21.83
CA SER A 77 -22.30 -12.21 21.52
C SER A 77 -22.44 -12.35 20.01
N SER A 78 -22.84 -13.54 19.59
CA SER A 78 -23.35 -13.88 18.27
C SER A 78 -24.58 -13.01 17.95
N LYS A 79 -24.34 -11.79 17.49
CA LYS A 79 -25.34 -11.05 16.72
C LYS A 79 -25.23 -11.49 15.27
N SER A 80 -26.24 -12.25 14.86
CA SER A 80 -26.80 -12.33 13.51
C SER A 80 -26.23 -11.27 12.56
N ALA A 81 -25.83 -11.72 11.37
CA ALA A 81 -25.31 -10.95 10.24
C ALA A 81 -26.12 -9.67 9.94
N LYS A 82 -25.94 -8.64 10.77
CA LYS A 82 -26.02 -7.27 10.36
C LYS A 82 -24.69 -7.01 9.68
N LYS A 83 -24.72 -7.12 8.36
CA LYS A 83 -24.02 -6.23 7.43
C LYS A 83 -23.30 -5.15 8.23
N ILE A 84 -21.97 -5.25 8.40
CA ILE A 84 -21.17 -4.15 8.94
C ILE A 84 -21.22 -3.07 7.85
N GLN A 85 -22.35 -2.40 7.81
CA GLN A 85 -22.50 -1.08 7.31
C GLN A 85 -21.89 -0.24 8.42
N THR A 86 -20.55 -0.24 8.46
CA THR A 86 -19.79 0.81 9.15
C THR A 86 -20.46 2.11 8.71
N PRO A 87 -20.94 2.92 9.66
CA PRO A 87 -21.74 4.06 9.28
C PRO A 87 -20.87 4.93 8.39
N LEU A 88 -21.36 5.20 7.18
CA LEU A 88 -20.72 6.08 6.18
C LEU A 88 -20.43 7.48 6.75
N THR A 89 -20.89 7.76 7.97
CA THR A 89 -20.78 9.02 8.72
C THR A 89 -19.54 9.13 9.61
N ALA A 90 -18.70 8.09 9.72
CA ALA A 90 -17.47 8.13 10.54
C ALA A 90 -16.21 8.51 9.75
N VAL A 91 -16.37 8.91 8.49
CA VAL A 91 -15.28 9.24 7.58
C VAL A 91 -15.46 10.69 7.14
N THR A 92 -14.47 11.53 7.43
CA THR A 92 -14.47 12.96 7.08
C THR A 92 -14.21 13.20 5.59
N SER A 93 -13.57 12.25 4.90
CA SER A 93 -13.26 12.30 3.47
C SER A 93 -13.17 10.90 2.87
N VAL A 94 -13.36 10.77 1.54
CA VAL A 94 -13.16 9.51 0.80
C VAL A 94 -11.73 8.99 0.97
N ILE A 95 -10.75 9.89 1.03
CA ILE A 95 -9.32 9.55 1.18
C ILE A 95 -9.08 8.86 2.53
N ASP A 96 -9.66 9.39 3.62
CA ASP A 96 -9.57 8.78 4.95
C ASP A 96 -10.18 7.37 4.99
N GLY A 97 -11.27 7.16 4.22
CA GLY A 97 -11.91 5.85 4.08
C GLY A 97 -11.01 4.84 3.39
N LEU A 98 -10.38 5.24 2.29
CA LEU A 98 -9.41 4.41 1.56
C LEU A 98 -8.18 4.09 2.41
N LYS A 99 -7.64 5.09 3.12
CA LYS A 99 -6.51 4.95 4.05
C LYS A 99 -6.82 3.94 5.14
N ARG A 100 -8.00 4.05 5.77
CA ARG A 100 -8.45 3.08 6.78
C ARG A 100 -8.60 1.68 6.21
N LEU A 101 -9.22 1.55 5.03
CA LEU A 101 -9.43 0.26 4.39
C LEU A 101 -8.10 -0.44 4.05
N TYR A 102 -7.11 0.32 3.54
CA TYR A 102 -5.78 -0.18 3.27
C TYR A 102 -5.11 -0.71 4.54
N ILE A 103 -5.11 0.08 5.62
CA ILE A 103 -4.47 -0.31 6.89
C ILE A 103 -5.16 -1.53 7.53
N GLU A 104 -6.48 -1.62 7.46
CA GLU A 104 -7.25 -2.68 8.12
C GLU A 104 -7.23 -4.01 7.34
N LYS A 105 -7.28 -3.96 6.00
CA LYS A 105 -7.48 -5.17 5.17
C LYS A 105 -6.27 -5.54 4.34
N LEU A 106 -5.59 -4.57 3.74
CA LEU A 106 -4.60 -4.82 2.68
C LEU A 106 -3.18 -4.91 3.24
N LYS A 107 -2.80 -3.99 4.13
CA LYS A 107 -1.49 -3.96 4.80
C LYS A 107 -1.13 -5.27 5.54
N PRO A 108 -2.03 -5.91 6.31
CA PRO A 108 -1.72 -7.18 6.96
C PRO A 108 -1.41 -8.30 5.95
N LEU A 109 -2.09 -8.30 4.79
CA LEU A 109 -1.85 -9.26 3.72
C LEU A 109 -0.50 -9.00 3.03
N GLU A 110 -0.18 -7.75 2.71
CA GLU A 110 1.12 -7.39 2.12
C GLU A 110 2.29 -7.80 3.01
N VAL A 111 2.16 -7.62 4.32
CA VAL A 111 3.19 -8.03 5.29
C VAL A 111 3.26 -9.55 5.41
N ALA A 112 2.12 -10.24 5.52
CA ALA A 112 2.07 -11.69 5.64
C ALA A 112 2.71 -12.41 4.45
N TYR A 113 2.50 -11.89 3.23
CA TYR A 113 3.03 -12.46 1.99
C TYR A 113 4.31 -11.79 1.48
N ARG A 114 4.89 -10.85 2.25
CA ARG A 114 6.08 -10.07 1.86
C ARG A 114 5.98 -9.46 0.46
N PHE A 115 4.82 -8.88 0.14
CA PHE A 115 4.56 -8.26 -1.16
C PHE A 115 5.58 -7.16 -1.53
N ASN A 116 6.13 -6.50 -0.50
CA ASN A 116 7.20 -5.49 -0.61
C ASN A 116 8.44 -5.97 -1.35
N ASP A 117 8.76 -7.26 -1.26
CA ASP A 117 9.96 -7.82 -1.88
C ASP A 117 9.78 -8.02 -3.40
N PHE A 118 8.54 -8.02 -3.88
CA PHE A 118 8.20 -8.40 -5.27
C PHE A 118 7.71 -7.25 -6.14
N ALA A 119 6.92 -6.32 -5.57
CA ALA A 119 6.17 -5.37 -6.39
C ALA A 119 6.32 -3.92 -5.93
N SER A 120 5.91 -3.61 -4.71
CA SER A 120 5.84 -2.22 -4.23
C SER A 120 6.05 -2.15 -2.72
N PRO A 121 6.78 -1.13 -2.23
CA PRO A 121 6.79 -0.77 -0.82
C PRO A 121 5.38 -0.50 -0.27
N LEU A 122 5.23 -0.63 1.06
CA LEU A 122 3.99 -0.33 1.78
C LEU A 122 3.60 1.13 1.56
N LEU A 123 2.32 1.37 1.32
CA LEU A 123 1.80 2.71 1.21
C LEU A 123 1.86 3.41 2.57
N THR A 124 2.37 4.62 2.56
CA THR A 124 2.45 5.52 3.69
C THR A 124 1.30 6.51 3.66
N ASN A 125 1.04 7.17 4.80
CA ASN A 125 0.01 8.20 4.87
C ASN A 125 0.20 9.30 3.81
N SER A 126 1.45 9.66 3.55
CA SER A 126 1.85 10.69 2.59
C SER A 126 1.55 10.32 1.14
N ASP A 127 1.40 9.03 0.83
CA ASP A 127 0.97 8.57 -0.50
C ASP A 127 -0.53 8.81 -0.74
N PHE A 128 -1.34 8.76 0.32
CA PHE A 128 -2.78 9.08 0.27
C PHE A 128 -3.03 10.58 0.27
N ASP A 129 -2.21 11.32 1.02
CA ASP A 129 -2.30 12.77 1.17
C ASP A 129 -1.50 13.49 0.04
N ALA A 130 -0.93 12.73 -0.89
CA ALA A 130 -0.13 13.23 -2.00
C ALA A 130 -0.95 14.09 -2.97
N LYS A 131 -0.33 15.18 -3.44
CA LYS A 131 -0.92 16.01 -4.50
C LYS A 131 -0.88 15.26 -5.84
N PRO A 132 -1.87 15.47 -6.73
CA PRO A 132 -1.85 14.89 -8.06
C PRO A 132 -0.55 15.23 -8.81
N MET A 133 0.07 14.23 -9.41
CA MET A 133 1.34 14.37 -10.13
C MET A 133 1.12 14.21 -11.65
N VAL A 134 1.78 15.07 -12.43
CA VAL A 134 1.81 14.98 -13.90
C VAL A 134 3.23 14.68 -14.33
N MET A 135 3.41 13.59 -15.08
CA MET A 135 4.71 13.13 -15.56
C MET A 135 4.87 13.45 -17.05
N LEU A 136 5.94 14.18 -17.39
CA LEU A 136 6.28 14.49 -18.78
C LEU A 136 7.39 13.58 -19.30
N LEU A 137 7.05 12.80 -20.33
CA LEU A 137 7.98 11.92 -21.04
C LEU A 137 8.21 12.42 -22.47
N GLY A 138 9.43 12.25 -22.98
CA GLY A 138 9.76 12.61 -24.35
C GLY A 138 11.26 12.65 -24.60
N GLN A 139 11.67 12.57 -25.87
CA GLN A 139 13.07 12.61 -26.29
C GLN A 139 13.77 13.93 -25.92
N TYR A 140 15.09 13.97 -26.09
CA TYR A 140 15.87 15.19 -25.90
C TYR A 140 15.35 16.31 -26.81
N SER A 141 15.37 17.55 -26.30
CA SER A 141 14.99 18.76 -27.06
C SER A 141 13.53 18.82 -27.56
N THR A 142 12.60 18.00 -27.05
CA THR A 142 11.17 18.08 -27.39
C THR A 142 10.40 19.18 -26.65
N GLY A 143 11.08 20.05 -25.91
CA GLY A 143 10.46 21.19 -25.23
C GLY A 143 9.76 20.90 -23.90
N LYS A 144 10.03 19.76 -23.24
CA LYS A 144 9.44 19.42 -21.91
C LYS A 144 9.63 20.53 -20.86
N THR A 145 10.86 21.01 -20.71
CA THR A 145 11.20 22.11 -19.78
C THR A 145 10.48 23.39 -20.17
N THR A 146 10.42 23.69 -21.47
CA THR A 146 9.70 24.85 -22.02
C THR A 146 8.20 24.75 -21.77
N PHE A 147 7.61 23.56 -21.86
CA PHE A 147 6.20 23.32 -21.59
C PHE A 147 5.86 23.56 -20.12
N ILE A 148 6.68 23.05 -19.20
CA ILE A 148 6.51 23.30 -17.75
C ILE A 148 6.60 24.80 -17.47
N LYS A 149 7.61 25.48 -18.02
CA LYS A 149 7.76 26.94 -17.93
C LYS A 149 6.56 27.69 -18.50
N HIS A 150 5.99 27.20 -19.60
CA HIS A 150 4.80 27.78 -20.21
C HIS A 150 3.56 27.64 -19.31
N LEU A 151 3.36 26.47 -18.69
CA LEU A 151 2.27 26.23 -17.73
C LEU A 151 2.40 27.08 -16.48
N LEU A 152 3.62 27.15 -15.92
CA LEU A 152 3.88 27.92 -14.71
C LEU A 152 3.97 29.42 -14.98
N LYS A 153 4.13 29.85 -16.24
CA LYS A 153 4.43 31.25 -16.62
C LYS A 153 5.64 31.85 -15.89
N SER A 154 6.47 31.01 -15.28
CA SER A 154 7.63 31.36 -14.47
C SER A 154 8.77 30.36 -14.72
N ASN A 155 10.00 30.79 -14.45
CA ASN A 155 11.16 29.90 -14.44
C ASN A 155 11.20 29.12 -13.14
N PHE A 156 11.71 27.89 -13.17
CA PHE A 156 11.93 27.08 -11.98
C PHE A 156 13.42 26.86 -11.69
N PRO A 157 13.83 26.84 -10.41
CA PRO A 157 15.17 26.42 -10.01
C PRO A 157 15.58 25.08 -10.64
N GLY A 158 16.83 24.96 -11.08
CA GLY A 158 17.32 23.75 -11.74
C GLY A 158 16.86 23.55 -13.20
N ALA A 159 16.06 24.47 -13.76
CA ALA A 159 15.73 24.46 -15.20
C ALA A 159 16.96 24.86 -16.04
N HIS A 160 17.81 23.89 -16.40
CA HIS A 160 18.87 24.11 -17.38
C HIS A 160 18.37 23.80 -18.79
N ILE A 161 18.21 24.83 -19.62
CA ILE A 161 17.85 24.72 -21.04
C ILE A 161 19.11 25.07 -21.83
N GLY A 162 19.92 24.05 -22.16
CA GLY A 162 21.11 24.18 -23.01
C GLY A 162 20.91 23.51 -24.38
N PRO A 163 21.69 23.91 -25.41
CA PRO A 163 21.69 23.26 -26.72
C PRO A 163 22.30 21.85 -26.72
N GLU A 164 23.12 21.52 -25.71
CA GLU A 164 23.61 20.16 -25.46
C GLU A 164 22.62 19.36 -24.58
N PRO A 165 22.60 18.01 -24.66
CA PRO A 165 21.75 17.18 -23.80
C PRO A 165 22.08 17.41 -22.32
N THR A 166 21.36 18.32 -21.68
CA THR A 166 21.67 18.85 -20.34
C THR A 166 20.74 18.33 -19.25
N THR A 167 19.95 17.30 -19.53
CA THR A 167 19.03 16.69 -18.56
C THR A 167 19.29 15.19 -18.43
N ASP A 168 20.31 14.83 -17.64
CA ASP A 168 20.46 13.47 -17.11
C ASP A 168 19.66 13.24 -15.82
N ARG A 169 18.93 14.28 -15.37
CA ARG A 169 18.26 14.35 -14.07
C ARG A 169 16.74 14.27 -14.19
N PHE A 170 16.14 13.61 -13.22
CA PHE A 170 14.71 13.64 -12.94
C PHE A 170 14.42 14.83 -12.03
N VAL A 171 13.69 15.82 -12.55
CA VAL A 171 13.34 17.03 -11.80
C VAL A 171 11.86 17.01 -11.46
N VAL A 172 11.54 17.13 -10.17
CA VAL A 172 10.18 17.33 -9.69
C VAL A 172 9.99 18.80 -9.36
N VAL A 173 9.01 19.44 -9.99
CA VAL A 173 8.65 20.82 -9.67
C VAL A 173 7.46 20.80 -8.73
N MET A 174 7.61 21.36 -7.53
CA MET A 174 6.57 21.42 -6.52
C MET A 174 6.51 22.82 -5.91
N SER A 175 5.38 23.13 -5.27
CA SER A 175 5.29 24.37 -4.51
C SER A 175 5.98 24.23 -3.16
N GLY A 176 6.67 25.28 -2.74
CA GLY A 176 7.30 25.41 -1.44
C GLY A 176 7.28 26.85 -0.95
N SER A 177 7.75 27.08 0.27
CA SER A 177 7.87 28.43 0.84
C SER A 177 8.86 29.29 0.07
N ASP A 178 9.98 28.69 -0.31
CA ASP A 178 11.14 29.37 -0.87
C ASP A 178 11.56 28.76 -2.20
N GLU A 179 12.15 29.58 -3.07
CA GLU A 179 12.78 29.12 -4.30
C GLU A 179 14.09 28.39 -3.98
N ARG A 180 14.06 27.06 -4.03
CA ARG A 180 15.23 26.23 -3.76
C ARG A 180 15.23 24.94 -4.53
N THR A 181 16.43 24.46 -4.82
CA THR A 181 16.68 23.11 -5.32
C THR A 181 17.04 22.21 -4.14
N VAL A 182 16.37 21.06 -4.02
CA VAL A 182 16.64 20.05 -2.99
C VAL A 182 17.15 18.77 -3.65
N PRO A 183 18.29 18.21 -3.22
CA PRO A 183 18.80 16.93 -3.72
C PRO A 183 17.88 15.75 -3.40
N GLY A 184 17.84 14.76 -4.29
CA GLY A 184 16.98 13.59 -4.17
C GLY A 184 17.17 12.79 -2.89
N ASN A 185 18.41 12.65 -2.42
CA ASN A 185 18.72 12.00 -1.14
C ASN A 185 18.00 12.64 0.06
N THR A 186 17.86 13.97 0.05
CA THR A 186 17.19 14.70 1.13
C THR A 186 15.67 14.59 1.03
N ILE A 187 15.14 14.58 -0.19
CA ILE A 187 13.69 14.48 -0.43
C ILE A 187 13.17 13.08 -0.09
N ALA A 188 13.96 12.05 -0.39
CA ALA A 188 13.57 10.66 -0.20
C ALA A 188 13.58 10.19 1.28
N VAL A 189 13.95 11.08 2.22
CA VAL A 189 13.84 10.84 3.67
C VAL A 189 12.76 11.71 4.32
N GLN A 190 12.14 12.63 3.59
CA GLN A 190 11.09 13.48 4.14
C GLN A 190 9.79 12.69 4.23
N ALA A 191 9.34 12.45 5.46
CA ALA A 191 8.09 11.75 5.72
C ALA A 191 6.89 12.45 5.07
N ASP A 192 6.89 13.78 5.01
CA ASP A 192 5.77 14.57 4.47
C ASP A 192 5.66 14.54 2.94
N MET A 193 6.63 13.94 2.24
CA MET A 193 6.63 13.89 0.78
C MET A 193 6.49 12.45 0.25
N PRO A 194 5.75 12.25 -0.86
CA PRO A 194 5.51 10.93 -1.45
C PRO A 194 6.69 10.42 -2.31
N PHE A 195 7.93 10.66 -1.86
CA PHE A 195 9.16 10.26 -2.59
C PHE A 195 10.00 9.23 -1.84
N ASN A 196 9.57 8.83 -0.64
CA ASN A 196 10.29 7.84 0.17
C ASN A 196 10.42 6.49 -0.56
N GLY A 197 9.43 6.11 -1.38
CA GLY A 197 9.49 4.90 -2.20
C GLY A 197 10.64 4.90 -3.22
N LEU A 198 11.14 6.08 -3.63
CA LEU A 198 12.24 6.21 -4.58
C LEU A 198 13.59 5.78 -4.00
N THR A 199 13.70 5.65 -2.67
CA THR A 199 14.90 5.10 -2.02
C THR A 199 15.23 3.69 -2.48
N THR A 200 14.21 2.91 -2.88
CA THR A 200 14.35 1.55 -3.41
C THR A 200 15.21 1.48 -4.68
N PHE A 201 15.23 2.55 -5.49
CA PHE A 201 16.10 2.63 -6.69
C PHE A 201 17.58 2.86 -6.36
N GLY A 202 17.90 3.19 -5.10
CA GLY A 202 19.26 3.35 -4.61
C GLY A 202 19.90 4.71 -4.90
N GLY A 203 21.12 4.90 -4.39
CA GLY A 203 21.83 6.18 -4.43
C GLY A 203 22.15 6.69 -5.84
N ALA A 204 22.33 5.80 -6.81
CA ALA A 204 22.61 6.19 -8.21
C ALA A 204 21.43 6.95 -8.82
N PHE A 205 20.19 6.50 -8.59
CA PHE A 205 19.00 7.22 -9.03
C PHE A 205 18.84 8.53 -8.25
N LEU A 206 18.96 8.49 -6.92
CA LEU A 206 18.79 9.67 -6.07
C LEU A 206 19.80 10.79 -6.39
N SER A 207 21.00 10.43 -6.84
CA SER A 207 22.00 11.41 -7.30
C SER A 207 21.60 12.17 -8.56
N LYS A 208 20.69 11.59 -9.36
CA LYS A 208 20.09 12.17 -10.56
C LYS A 208 18.66 12.65 -10.32
N PHE A 209 18.14 12.54 -9.10
CA PHE A 209 16.82 13.02 -8.72
C PHE A 209 16.94 14.34 -7.99
N GLU A 210 16.09 15.30 -8.31
CA GLU A 210 16.11 16.64 -7.76
C GLU A 210 14.67 17.14 -7.63
N CYS A 211 14.35 17.90 -6.57
CA CYS A 211 13.13 18.70 -6.58
C CYS A 211 13.40 20.19 -6.51
N SER A 212 12.71 20.90 -7.38
CA SER A 212 12.66 22.35 -7.45
C SER A 212 11.42 22.81 -6.71
N GLN A 213 11.62 23.51 -5.61
CA GLN A 213 10.58 24.17 -4.83
C GLN A 213 10.52 25.64 -5.23
N MET A 214 9.31 26.17 -5.38
CA MET A 214 9.07 27.60 -5.57
C MET A 214 7.70 27.98 -4.99
N PRO A 215 7.50 29.22 -4.54
CA PRO A 215 6.17 29.70 -4.20
C PRO A 215 5.37 29.88 -5.49
N HIS A 216 4.41 28.99 -5.75
CA HIS A 216 3.54 29.12 -6.93
C HIS A 216 2.06 28.80 -6.61
N PRO A 217 1.11 29.66 -7.05
CA PRO A 217 -0.32 29.49 -6.75
C PRO A 217 -0.97 28.26 -7.43
N VAL A 218 -0.27 27.62 -8.38
CA VAL A 218 -0.79 26.46 -9.13
C VAL A 218 -0.72 25.15 -8.32
N SER A 219 0.02 25.11 -7.20
CA SER A 219 -0.19 24.02 -6.23
C SER A 219 -1.42 24.31 -5.41
N ILE A 220 -2.53 23.75 -5.85
CA ILE A 220 -3.79 23.71 -5.12
C ILE A 220 -3.51 23.09 -3.73
N ASN A 221 -4.05 23.73 -2.69
CA ASN A 221 -3.95 23.31 -1.30
C ASN A 221 -4.90 22.14 -1.06
#